data_AF-A0A3C1QRV8-F1
#
_entry.id   AF-A0A3C1QRV8-F1
#
_cell.length_a   1.000
_cell.length_b   1.000
_cell.length_c   1.000
_cell.angle_alpha   90.00
_cell.angle_beta   90.00
_cell.angle_gamma   90.00
#
_symmetry.space_group_name_H-M   'P 1'
#
loop_
_entity.id
_entity.type
_entity.pdbx_description
1 polymer ?
#
loop_
_entity_poly.entity_id
_entity_poly.type
_entity_poly.pdbx_seq_one_letter_code
_entity_poly.pdbx_strand_id
1 'polypeptide(L)'
;MRSDGDPPSLPPPSLPQAERNRTMPQSARIVLGLLTAWLLSSLSMPARAQTLTYEPLDGPGLGKHIVFIAAEESYRSELSMPLMARILSRQGFRCTVLFAIDPANGRIDPRVRNNIPGLETLDSADLLVAFLRWRELPDEQMKHIVDYAESGRPIIGLRNATHPFRYADRTDSPYARFDSASSDPPGGWGRAVLGETWVSHYGVNLVESTRCEVAPDQAGHPILRGVPERFWLPDDVYGISESLEGDAQPLLLGQPLTDWTPDAPANAEKPPLPIAWTKTYTGSAGRAARIFTCTMGHGDAFKVEPFRRLLANACYWCLELEEQIDPLSDLSIIGQYQPGPVGMVGFREGMTPSDPLFANPADENSDTRAVIDDTQPGWRALTEADFAPVNSAADTWRWHDGQLHCTGQPVSVLRTAKTYRNFELVVEWMHERTAGNSGVFVWVTPESIRRLTEAGKPGLPQGIEVQVLDHGYTELMRSQGQATDWFGTNGDVFPVGVRMTPFPPLSPDGSRSFPREHRAKGHGEWNHYYVRAIDGEVRLWVNGGEVSGGTGCDPAEGYLCLESEGSPIRFRRLRIRELPGPESTER
;
A
#
# COMPACT_ATOMS: atom_id res chain seq x y z
N MET A 1 -58.72 -54.33 16.33
CA MET A 1 -59.70 -53.42 16.97
C MET A 1 -59.08 -52.03 16.88
N ARG A 2 -59.42 -51.25 15.84
CA ARG A 2 -60.52 -50.23 15.79
C ARG A 2 -60.18 -49.02 16.69
N SER A 3 -59.81 -47.88 16.10
CA SER A 3 -60.69 -46.76 15.65
C SER A 3 -61.24 -46.00 16.88
N ASP A 4 -61.29 -44.67 16.99
CA ASP A 4 -61.71 -43.56 16.13
C ASP A 4 -61.09 -42.26 16.75
N GLY A 5 -60.81 -41.14 16.08
CA GLY A 5 -61.69 -40.31 15.26
C GLY A 5 -62.14 -39.07 16.06
N ASP A 6 -61.58 -37.90 15.76
CA ASP A 6 -61.92 -36.58 16.33
C ASP A 6 -63.39 -36.17 16.08
N PRO A 7 -63.97 -35.30 16.94
CA PRO A 7 -65.09 -34.44 16.56
C PRO A 7 -64.77 -32.93 16.59
N PRO A 8 -65.57 -32.10 15.88
CA PRO A 8 -65.14 -30.82 15.32
C PRO A 8 -65.53 -29.58 16.15
N SER A 9 -64.84 -28.48 15.85
CA SER A 9 -65.04 -27.13 16.39
C SER A 9 -66.24 -26.40 15.76
N LEU A 10 -67.06 -25.75 16.60
CA LEU A 10 -68.15 -24.86 16.21
C LEU A 10 -67.73 -23.37 16.35
N PRO A 11 -68.30 -22.46 15.53
CA PRO A 11 -67.80 -21.10 15.34
C PRO A 11 -68.39 -20.08 16.35
N PRO A 12 -67.70 -18.95 16.59
CA PRO A 12 -68.21 -17.87 17.43
C PRO A 12 -69.20 -16.94 16.67
N PRO A 13 -70.02 -16.17 17.41
CA PRO A 13 -71.25 -15.55 16.89
C PRO A 13 -71.05 -14.22 16.15
N SER A 14 -72.03 -13.93 15.29
CA SER A 14 -72.19 -12.78 14.41
C SER A 14 -72.55 -11.46 15.12
N LEU A 15 -72.00 -10.35 14.61
CA LEU A 15 -72.44 -8.97 14.88
C LEU A 15 -72.96 -8.30 13.58
N PRO A 16 -73.81 -7.25 13.68
CA PRO A 16 -74.86 -6.97 12.71
C PRO A 16 -74.43 -6.14 11.49
N GLN A 17 -75.13 -6.38 10.38
CA GLN A 17 -75.15 -5.50 9.21
C GLN A 17 -75.93 -4.21 9.51
N ALA A 18 -75.29 -3.08 9.25
CA ALA A 18 -75.98 -1.85 8.88
C ALA A 18 -75.21 -1.17 7.74
N GLU A 19 -75.75 -1.31 6.54
CA GLU A 19 -75.36 -0.52 5.37
C GLU A 19 -75.60 0.98 5.61
N ARG A 20 -74.74 1.83 5.03
CA ARG A 20 -75.17 2.87 4.09
C ARG A 20 -73.97 3.63 3.50
N ASN A 21 -73.77 3.41 2.21
CA ASN A 21 -73.38 4.37 1.18
C ASN A 21 -72.80 5.72 1.65
N ARG A 22 -71.48 5.84 1.56
CA ARG A 22 -70.83 7.08 1.10
C ARG A 22 -69.74 6.72 0.11
N THR A 23 -70.01 7.01 -1.16
CA THR A 23 -69.07 7.06 -2.27
C THR A 23 -67.90 8.00 -1.91
N MET A 24 -66.69 7.45 -1.81
CA MET A 24 -65.46 8.25 -1.76
C MET A 24 -65.09 8.74 -3.17
N PRO A 25 -64.54 9.96 -3.30
CA PRO A 25 -64.12 10.52 -4.59
C PRO A 25 -62.91 9.76 -5.17
N GLN A 26 -62.82 9.76 -6.51
CA GLN A 26 -61.84 9.03 -7.34
C GLN A 26 -60.36 9.35 -7.09
N SER A 27 -60.02 10.27 -6.18
CA SER A 27 -58.65 10.62 -5.82
C SER A 27 -58.01 9.69 -4.77
N ALA A 28 -58.76 8.76 -4.17
CA ALA A 28 -58.25 7.84 -3.13
C ALA A 28 -57.85 6.43 -3.62
N ARG A 29 -58.02 6.12 -4.92
CA ARG A 29 -57.66 4.80 -5.49
C ARG A 29 -56.26 4.70 -6.10
N ILE A 30 -55.54 5.82 -6.26
CA ILE A 30 -54.16 5.82 -6.78
C ILE A 30 -53.15 5.71 -5.63
N VAL A 31 -53.50 6.13 -4.41
CA VAL A 31 -52.55 6.13 -3.29
C VAL A 31 -52.44 4.75 -2.60
N LEU A 32 -53.48 3.91 -2.64
CA LEU A 32 -53.43 2.59 -1.97
C LEU A 32 -52.89 1.46 -2.86
N GLY A 33 -52.89 1.61 -4.20
CA GLY A 33 -52.24 0.67 -5.12
C GLY A 33 -50.72 0.87 -5.24
N LEU A 34 -50.23 2.08 -4.95
CA LEU A 34 -48.79 2.39 -4.94
C LEU A 34 -48.11 1.97 -3.62
N LEU A 35 -48.86 1.82 -2.52
CA LEU A 35 -48.33 1.41 -1.22
C LEU A 35 -48.17 -0.11 -1.07
N THR A 36 -48.91 -0.93 -1.81
CA THR A 36 -48.71 -2.39 -1.85
C THR A 36 -47.71 -2.86 -2.89
N ALA A 37 -47.39 -2.04 -3.89
CA ALA A 37 -46.29 -2.30 -4.85
C ALA A 37 -44.91 -1.88 -4.31
N TRP A 38 -44.85 -1.11 -3.21
CA TRP A 38 -43.62 -0.67 -2.54
C TRP A 38 -43.23 -1.49 -1.30
N LEU A 39 -44.02 -2.49 -0.93
CA LEU A 39 -43.76 -3.40 0.20
C LEU A 39 -43.46 -4.84 -0.23
N LEU A 40 -43.35 -5.07 -1.54
CA LEU A 40 -42.76 -6.25 -2.17
C LEU A 40 -41.48 -5.88 -2.94
N SER A 41 -40.79 -4.82 -2.49
CA SER A 41 -39.36 -4.70 -2.75
C SER A 41 -38.71 -5.90 -2.08
N SER A 42 -38.39 -6.89 -2.90
CA SER A 42 -37.55 -8.03 -2.61
C SER A 42 -36.57 -7.69 -1.50
N LEU A 43 -36.63 -8.43 -0.39
CA LEU A 43 -35.46 -8.72 0.41
C LEU A 43 -34.47 -9.44 -0.52
N SER A 44 -33.83 -8.68 -1.41
CA SER A 44 -32.62 -9.12 -2.07
C SER A 44 -31.62 -9.26 -0.94
N MET A 45 -31.34 -10.51 -0.55
CA MET A 45 -30.14 -10.76 0.23
C MET A 45 -29.00 -10.03 -0.49
N PRO A 46 -28.17 -9.25 0.23
CA PRO A 46 -27.03 -8.61 -0.40
C PRO A 46 -26.26 -9.70 -1.15
N ALA A 47 -26.05 -9.48 -2.45
CA ALA A 47 -25.25 -10.39 -3.25
C ALA A 47 -23.91 -10.55 -2.51
N ARG A 48 -23.55 -11.78 -2.15
CA ARG A 48 -22.26 -12.04 -1.50
C ARG A 48 -21.17 -11.48 -2.39
N ALA A 49 -20.28 -10.65 -1.82
CA ALA A 49 -19.15 -10.11 -2.55
C ALA A 49 -18.37 -11.26 -3.20
N GLN A 50 -18.26 -11.21 -4.53
CA GLN A 50 -17.59 -12.26 -5.31
C GLN A 50 -16.12 -11.91 -5.58
N THR A 51 -15.74 -10.67 -5.33
CA THR A 51 -14.39 -10.13 -5.50
C THR A 51 -13.99 -9.33 -4.27
N LEU A 52 -12.69 -9.10 -4.10
CA LEU A 52 -12.11 -8.23 -3.08
C LEU A 52 -11.45 -7.05 -3.80
N THR A 53 -11.80 -5.81 -3.44
CA THR A 53 -11.17 -4.62 -4.04
C THR A 53 -10.61 -3.73 -2.95
N TYR A 54 -9.37 -3.29 -3.15
CA TYR A 54 -8.74 -2.22 -2.40
C TYR A 54 -8.72 -0.97 -3.25
N GLU A 55 -9.32 0.10 -2.72
CA GLU A 55 -9.27 1.41 -3.35
C GLU A 55 -7.86 2.00 -3.24
N PRO A 56 -7.41 2.76 -4.24
CA PRO A 56 -6.09 3.37 -4.21
C PRO A 56 -6.01 4.45 -3.12
N LEU A 57 -4.86 4.53 -2.44
CA LEU A 57 -4.45 5.75 -1.73
C LEU A 57 -3.76 6.71 -2.71
N ASP A 58 -3.26 7.84 -2.23
CA ASP A 58 -2.41 8.68 -3.06
C ASP A 58 -1.08 7.98 -3.34
N GLY A 59 -0.62 8.05 -4.59
CA GLY A 59 0.68 7.50 -4.97
C GLY A 59 0.87 7.36 -6.49
N PRO A 60 2.07 6.93 -6.92
CA PRO A 60 2.43 6.75 -8.33
C PRO A 60 1.47 5.91 -9.17
N GLY A 61 0.78 4.95 -8.54
CA GLY A 61 -0.16 4.06 -9.20
C GLY A 61 -1.52 4.65 -9.51
N LEU A 62 -1.80 5.90 -9.11
CA LEU A 62 -3.13 6.48 -9.20
C LEU A 62 -3.66 6.46 -10.64
N GLY A 63 -4.90 5.99 -10.80
CA GLY A 63 -5.54 5.81 -12.11
C GLY A 63 -5.15 4.52 -12.84
N LYS A 64 -4.34 3.64 -12.24
CA LYS A 64 -4.07 2.28 -12.74
C LYS A 64 -4.84 1.22 -11.98
N HIS A 65 -5.30 0.20 -12.68
CA HIS A 65 -6.03 -0.94 -12.13
C HIS A 65 -5.29 -2.26 -12.32
N ILE A 66 -4.89 -2.88 -11.21
CA ILE A 66 -4.28 -4.21 -11.18
C ILE A 66 -5.33 -5.24 -10.77
N VAL A 67 -5.47 -6.32 -11.56
CA VAL A 67 -6.31 -7.47 -11.23
C VAL A 67 -5.41 -8.66 -10.89
N PHE A 68 -5.60 -9.21 -9.70
CA PHE A 68 -4.96 -10.44 -9.24
C PHE A 68 -5.92 -11.62 -9.40
N ILE A 69 -5.44 -12.74 -9.93
CA ILE A 69 -6.17 -14.02 -9.90
C ILE A 69 -5.48 -14.93 -8.90
N ALA A 70 -6.19 -15.28 -7.83
CA ALA A 70 -5.80 -16.23 -6.78
C ALA A 70 -6.61 -17.52 -6.91
N ALA A 71 -6.09 -18.48 -7.67
CA ALA A 71 -6.81 -19.71 -8.01
C ALA A 71 -5.89 -20.92 -8.12
N GLU A 72 -4.96 -21.03 -7.17
CA GLU A 72 -4.14 -22.22 -7.00
C GLU A 72 -4.16 -22.72 -5.55
N GLU A 73 -4.12 -24.04 -5.39
CA GLU A 73 -4.34 -24.73 -4.12
C GLU A 73 -3.07 -25.13 -3.35
N SER A 74 -1.89 -24.90 -3.91
CA SER A 74 -0.63 -25.40 -3.36
C SER A 74 0.11 -24.38 -2.51
N TYR A 75 0.13 -23.10 -2.87
CA TYR A 75 1.06 -22.12 -2.33
C TYR A 75 0.41 -20.92 -1.64
N ARG A 76 -0.91 -20.99 -1.44
CA ARG A 76 -1.70 -20.02 -0.65
C ARG A 76 -1.90 -18.68 -1.35
N SER A 77 -2.10 -18.70 -2.66
CA SER A 77 -2.49 -17.54 -3.46
C SER A 77 -3.68 -16.77 -2.88
N GLU A 78 -4.62 -17.46 -2.24
CA GLU A 78 -5.79 -16.87 -1.59
C GLU A 78 -5.45 -15.96 -0.41
N LEU A 79 -4.21 -16.01 0.10
CA LEU A 79 -3.70 -15.13 1.15
C LEU A 79 -2.62 -14.18 0.63
N SER A 80 -1.74 -14.64 -0.27
CA SER A 80 -0.63 -13.84 -0.76
C SER A 80 -1.05 -12.76 -1.76
N MET A 81 -2.07 -13.01 -2.60
CA MET A 81 -2.56 -12.01 -3.54
C MET A 81 -3.29 -10.85 -2.83
N PRO A 82 -4.18 -11.09 -1.83
CA PRO A 82 -4.69 -10.01 -0.98
C PRO A 82 -3.60 -9.22 -0.26
N LEU A 83 -2.53 -9.87 0.20
CA LEU A 83 -1.38 -9.18 0.80
C LEU A 83 -0.73 -8.21 -0.19
N MET A 84 -0.38 -8.68 -1.39
CA MET A 84 0.26 -7.83 -2.40
C MET A 84 -0.67 -6.71 -2.88
N ALA A 85 -1.95 -7.00 -3.06
CA ALA A 85 -2.97 -6.01 -3.41
C ALA A 85 -3.08 -4.88 -2.37
N ARG A 86 -3.06 -5.20 -1.06
CA ARG A 86 -2.99 -4.19 0.01
C ARG A 86 -1.75 -3.33 -0.10
N ILE A 87 -0.58 -3.97 -0.25
CA ILE A 87 0.70 -3.26 -0.35
C ILE A 87 0.67 -2.25 -1.50
N LEU A 88 0.23 -2.69 -2.68
CA LEU A 88 0.18 -1.86 -3.89
C LEU A 88 -0.92 -0.78 -3.83
N SER A 89 -2.04 -1.05 -3.16
CA SER A 89 -3.08 -0.02 -2.99
C SER A 89 -2.59 1.21 -2.22
N ARG A 90 -1.68 1.02 -1.26
CA ARG A 90 -1.02 2.13 -0.54
C ARG A 90 -0.07 2.94 -1.42
N GLN A 91 0.30 2.42 -2.58
CA GLN A 91 1.13 3.10 -3.57
C GLN A 91 0.29 3.68 -4.72
N GLY A 92 -1.03 3.66 -4.57
CA GLY A 92 -2.00 4.30 -5.44
C GLY A 92 -2.61 3.44 -6.53
N PHE A 93 -2.31 2.14 -6.58
CA PHE A 93 -2.98 1.25 -7.53
C PHE A 93 -4.36 0.86 -7.03
N ARG A 94 -5.40 0.94 -7.88
CA ARG A 94 -6.63 0.21 -7.60
C ARG A 94 -6.31 -1.28 -7.75
N CYS A 95 -6.63 -2.11 -6.75
CA CYS A 95 -6.34 -3.54 -6.81
C CYS A 95 -7.59 -4.38 -6.60
N THR A 96 -7.89 -5.29 -7.52
CA THR A 96 -8.99 -6.26 -7.38
C THR A 96 -8.42 -7.67 -7.36
N VAL A 97 -8.83 -8.47 -6.37
CA VAL A 97 -8.47 -9.89 -6.25
C VAL A 97 -9.68 -10.75 -6.59
N LEU A 98 -9.49 -11.64 -7.55
CA LEU A 98 -10.43 -12.67 -7.97
C LEU A 98 -10.00 -14.01 -7.39
N PHE A 99 -10.95 -14.80 -6.92
CA PHE A 99 -10.68 -16.08 -6.26
C PHE A 99 -11.33 -17.24 -7.00
N ALA A 100 -10.77 -18.44 -6.87
CA ALA A 100 -11.55 -19.65 -7.08
C ALA A 100 -12.63 -19.76 -5.99
N ILE A 101 -13.90 -19.81 -6.40
CA ILE A 101 -15.05 -19.78 -5.49
C ILE A 101 -15.94 -21.00 -5.73
N ASP A 102 -16.29 -21.70 -4.66
CA ASP A 102 -17.30 -22.76 -4.71
C ASP A 102 -18.67 -22.14 -5.02
N PRO A 103 -19.27 -22.42 -6.19
CA PRO A 103 -20.54 -21.82 -6.59
C PRO A 103 -21.71 -22.23 -5.69
N ALA A 104 -21.61 -23.36 -4.97
CA ALA A 104 -22.69 -23.84 -4.11
C ALA A 104 -22.83 -23.03 -2.81
N ASN A 105 -21.73 -22.47 -2.31
CA ASN A 105 -21.71 -21.77 -1.02
C ASN A 105 -21.08 -20.37 -1.05
N GLY A 106 -20.46 -19.96 -2.16
CA GLY A 106 -19.83 -18.65 -2.33
C GLY A 106 -18.57 -18.44 -1.50
N ARG A 107 -17.92 -19.52 -1.04
CA ARG A 107 -16.66 -19.47 -0.28
C ARG A 107 -15.47 -19.62 -1.20
N ILE A 108 -14.36 -19.02 -0.79
CA ILE A 108 -13.07 -19.23 -1.44
C ILE A 108 -12.67 -20.68 -1.22
N ASP A 109 -12.45 -21.40 -2.32
CA ASP A 109 -11.90 -22.75 -2.31
C ASP A 109 -10.94 -22.89 -3.49
N PRO A 110 -9.62 -22.87 -3.23
CA PRO A 110 -8.63 -22.89 -4.29
C PRO A 110 -8.63 -24.21 -5.09
N ARG A 111 -9.31 -25.25 -4.61
CA ARG A 111 -9.45 -26.53 -5.32
C ARG A 111 -10.52 -26.47 -6.41
N VAL A 112 -11.38 -25.43 -6.42
CA VAL A 112 -12.44 -25.27 -7.43
C VAL A 112 -11.82 -24.89 -8.77
N ARG A 113 -11.86 -25.84 -9.72
CA ARG A 113 -11.17 -25.71 -11.02
C ARG A 113 -11.94 -24.91 -12.06
N ASN A 114 -13.23 -24.69 -11.87
CA ASN A 114 -14.16 -24.27 -12.93
C ASN A 114 -14.99 -23.02 -12.59
N ASN A 115 -14.60 -22.23 -11.59
CA ASN A 115 -15.33 -21.01 -11.27
C ASN A 115 -14.44 -19.95 -10.62
N ILE A 116 -14.26 -18.83 -11.32
CA ILE A 116 -13.62 -17.60 -10.85
C ILE A 116 -14.55 -16.43 -11.23
N PRO A 117 -15.49 -16.04 -10.37
CA PRO A 117 -16.38 -14.93 -10.66
C PRO A 117 -15.62 -13.58 -10.71
N GLY A 118 -16.13 -12.63 -11.50
CA GLY A 118 -15.55 -11.30 -11.66
C GLY A 118 -14.47 -11.17 -12.73
N LEU A 119 -14.24 -12.21 -13.55
CA LEU A 119 -13.24 -12.19 -14.63
C LEU A 119 -13.48 -11.11 -15.69
N GLU A 120 -14.71 -10.64 -15.85
CA GLU A 120 -15.06 -9.47 -16.68
C GLU A 120 -14.33 -8.18 -16.25
N THR A 121 -13.84 -8.12 -15.00
CA THR A 121 -12.99 -7.00 -14.52
C THR A 121 -11.70 -6.86 -15.34
N LEU A 122 -11.23 -7.95 -15.97
CA LEU A 122 -10.08 -7.91 -16.88
C LEU A 122 -10.34 -7.05 -18.12
N ASP A 123 -11.61 -6.82 -18.50
CA ASP A 123 -11.92 -6.03 -19.69
C ASP A 123 -11.42 -4.58 -19.57
N SER A 124 -11.33 -4.04 -18.35
CA SER A 124 -10.83 -2.69 -18.05
C SER A 124 -9.51 -2.64 -17.29
N ALA A 125 -8.94 -3.77 -16.89
CA ALA A 125 -7.70 -3.80 -16.12
C ALA A 125 -6.49 -3.32 -16.94
N ASP A 126 -5.52 -2.68 -16.28
CA ASP A 126 -4.24 -2.29 -16.86
C ASP A 126 -3.16 -3.36 -16.70
N LEU A 127 -3.24 -4.18 -15.65
CA LEU A 127 -2.31 -5.28 -15.36
C LEU A 127 -3.06 -6.51 -14.81
N LEU A 128 -2.71 -7.69 -15.33
CA LEU A 128 -3.09 -8.98 -14.77
C LEU A 128 -1.90 -9.58 -14.00
N VAL A 129 -2.12 -9.93 -12.73
CA VAL A 129 -1.24 -10.79 -11.94
C VAL A 129 -1.89 -12.16 -11.80
N ALA A 130 -1.34 -13.14 -12.50
CA ALA A 130 -1.86 -14.49 -12.61
C ALA A 130 -1.18 -15.42 -11.60
N PHE A 131 -1.95 -16.00 -10.67
CA PHE A 131 -1.51 -17.07 -9.78
C PHE A 131 -2.58 -18.16 -9.69
N LEU A 132 -2.62 -19.01 -10.72
CA LEU A 132 -3.64 -20.05 -10.90
C LEU A 132 -3.02 -21.33 -11.42
N ARG A 133 -3.71 -22.46 -11.21
CA ARG A 133 -3.20 -23.80 -11.55
C ARG A 133 -4.28 -24.68 -12.12
N TRP A 134 -4.06 -25.33 -13.26
CA TRP A 134 -4.94 -26.40 -13.79
C TRP A 134 -6.46 -26.10 -13.78
N ARG A 135 -6.84 -24.84 -14.04
CA ARG A 135 -8.24 -24.46 -14.20
C ARG A 135 -8.82 -25.05 -15.48
N GLU A 136 -10.09 -25.40 -15.42
CA GLU A 136 -10.91 -25.83 -16.55
C GLU A 136 -12.18 -24.98 -16.50
N LEU A 137 -12.01 -23.70 -16.87
CA LEU A 137 -13.05 -22.69 -16.72
C LEU A 137 -14.15 -22.88 -17.79
N PRO A 138 -15.40 -22.49 -17.49
CA PRO A 138 -16.42 -22.25 -18.51
C PRO A 138 -15.91 -21.30 -19.58
N ASP A 139 -16.36 -21.47 -20.82
CA ASP A 139 -15.84 -20.70 -21.96
C ASP A 139 -16.10 -19.19 -21.77
N GLU A 140 -17.24 -18.83 -21.18
CA GLU A 140 -17.58 -17.44 -20.86
C GLU A 140 -16.58 -16.78 -19.90
N GLN A 141 -16.06 -17.52 -18.93
CA GLN A 141 -15.03 -17.04 -18.00
C GLN A 141 -13.65 -17.05 -18.66
N MET A 142 -13.30 -18.14 -19.34
CA MET A 142 -12.01 -18.29 -20.01
C MET A 142 -11.78 -17.19 -21.07
N LYS A 143 -12.83 -16.77 -21.76
CA LYS A 143 -12.81 -15.70 -22.75
C LYS A 143 -12.12 -14.44 -22.23
N HIS A 144 -12.42 -14.00 -21.01
CA HIS A 144 -11.84 -12.77 -20.46
C HIS A 144 -10.31 -12.87 -20.26
N ILE A 145 -9.80 -14.03 -19.85
CA ILE A 145 -8.35 -14.23 -19.70
C ILE A 145 -7.67 -14.23 -21.07
N VAL A 146 -8.27 -14.91 -22.04
CA VAL A 146 -7.73 -15.00 -23.41
C VAL A 146 -7.76 -13.62 -24.07
N ASP A 147 -8.90 -12.94 -24.06
CA ASP A 147 -9.03 -11.60 -24.64
C ASP A 147 -8.06 -10.60 -23.99
N TYR A 148 -7.83 -10.70 -22.68
CA TYR A 148 -6.81 -9.90 -22.00
C TYR A 148 -5.41 -10.18 -22.55
N ALA A 149 -4.98 -11.45 -22.60
CA ALA A 149 -3.66 -11.83 -23.10
C ALA A 149 -3.47 -11.43 -24.57
N GLU A 150 -4.52 -11.56 -25.37
CA GLU A 150 -4.53 -11.27 -26.80
C GLU A 150 -4.52 -9.74 -27.09
N SER A 151 -4.86 -8.91 -26.11
CA SER A 151 -4.96 -7.44 -26.25
C SER A 151 -3.63 -6.68 -26.23
N GLY A 152 -2.53 -7.33 -25.82
CA GLY A 152 -1.23 -6.68 -25.67
C GLY A 152 -1.06 -5.91 -24.35
N ARG A 153 -1.95 -6.13 -23.37
CA ARG A 153 -1.80 -5.60 -22.01
C ARG A 153 -0.85 -6.47 -21.17
N PRO A 154 -0.11 -5.89 -20.22
CA PRO A 154 0.94 -6.58 -19.49
C PRO A 154 0.40 -7.65 -18.55
N ILE A 155 1.21 -8.68 -18.30
CA ILE A 155 0.90 -9.82 -17.43
C ILE A 155 2.09 -10.12 -16.53
N ILE A 156 1.82 -10.36 -15.25
CA ILE A 156 2.74 -11.02 -14.32
C ILE A 156 2.26 -12.44 -14.09
N GLY A 157 3.12 -13.44 -14.33
CA GLY A 157 2.84 -14.85 -14.05
C GLY A 157 3.64 -15.35 -12.85
N LEU A 158 2.95 -15.89 -11.83
CA LEU A 158 3.59 -16.42 -10.64
C LEU A 158 3.44 -17.93 -10.54
N ARG A 159 4.55 -18.63 -10.25
CA ARG A 159 4.61 -20.03 -9.86
C ARG A 159 3.79 -20.94 -10.80
N ASN A 160 2.59 -21.35 -10.38
CA ASN A 160 1.72 -22.24 -11.16
C ASN A 160 1.09 -21.61 -12.40
N ALA A 161 1.20 -20.29 -12.59
CA ALA A 161 0.74 -19.63 -13.81
C ALA A 161 1.44 -20.15 -15.06
N THR A 162 2.59 -20.81 -14.93
CA THR A 162 3.26 -21.58 -16.00
C THR A 162 2.41 -22.76 -16.50
N HIS A 163 1.48 -23.27 -15.69
CA HIS A 163 0.58 -24.38 -16.05
C HIS A 163 -0.85 -24.12 -15.55
N PRO A 164 -1.47 -23.03 -16.04
CA PRO A 164 -2.67 -22.48 -15.45
C PRO A 164 -3.93 -23.25 -15.84
N PHE A 165 -3.90 -24.00 -16.96
CA PHE A 165 -5.07 -24.66 -17.52
C PHE A 165 -4.85 -26.15 -17.78
N ARG A 166 -5.93 -26.93 -17.58
CA ARG A 166 -5.96 -28.36 -17.80
C ARG A 166 -7.37 -28.78 -18.24
N TYR A 167 -7.58 -28.92 -19.55
CA TYR A 167 -8.83 -29.29 -20.20
C TYR A 167 -8.88 -30.81 -20.42
N ALA A 168 -9.19 -31.55 -19.36
CA ALA A 168 -9.28 -33.01 -19.42
C ALA A 168 -10.70 -33.47 -19.82
N ASP A 169 -11.72 -32.72 -19.41
CA ASP A 169 -13.12 -33.09 -19.56
C ASP A 169 -13.79 -32.35 -20.73
N ARG A 170 -13.43 -31.09 -20.97
CA ARG A 170 -14.00 -30.19 -22.00
C ARG A 170 -13.06 -30.02 -23.19
N THR A 171 -12.65 -31.13 -23.80
CA THR A 171 -11.70 -31.14 -24.92
C THR A 171 -12.25 -30.51 -26.21
N ASP A 172 -13.56 -30.33 -26.30
CA ASP A 172 -14.27 -29.63 -27.38
C ASP A 172 -14.30 -28.10 -27.21
N SER A 173 -13.91 -27.57 -26.04
CA SER A 173 -13.81 -26.14 -25.82
C SER A 173 -12.82 -25.50 -26.81
N PRO A 174 -13.14 -24.32 -27.39
CA PRO A 174 -12.19 -23.59 -28.23
C PRO A 174 -10.90 -23.21 -27.47
N TYR A 175 -10.96 -23.21 -26.13
CA TYR A 175 -9.84 -22.88 -25.26
C TYR A 175 -9.03 -24.11 -24.81
N ALA A 176 -9.43 -25.34 -25.18
CA ALA A 176 -8.70 -26.56 -24.82
C ALA A 176 -7.24 -26.56 -25.34
N ARG A 177 -6.97 -25.83 -26.43
CA ARG A 177 -5.60 -25.62 -26.96
C ARG A 177 -4.64 -24.95 -25.96
N PHE A 178 -5.17 -24.28 -24.94
CA PHE A 178 -4.40 -23.63 -23.90
C PHE A 178 -4.07 -24.55 -22.71
N ASP A 179 -4.46 -25.83 -22.77
CA ASP A 179 -4.01 -26.86 -21.82
C ASP A 179 -2.48 -26.86 -21.73
N SER A 180 -1.97 -27.00 -20.50
CA SER A 180 -0.54 -26.99 -20.22
C SER A 180 0.23 -28.17 -20.86
N ALA A 181 -0.47 -29.22 -21.30
CA ALA A 181 0.05 -30.34 -22.09
C ALA A 181 -0.29 -30.24 -23.60
N SER A 182 -0.77 -29.08 -24.07
CA SER A 182 -1.02 -28.88 -25.50
C SER A 182 0.27 -29.05 -26.30
N SER A 183 0.15 -29.64 -27.49
CA SER A 183 1.21 -29.71 -28.49
C SER A 183 1.21 -28.51 -29.43
N ASP A 184 0.12 -27.73 -29.46
CA ASP A 184 -0.02 -26.55 -30.32
C ASP A 184 -0.92 -25.47 -29.65
N PRO A 185 -0.32 -24.40 -29.09
CA PRO A 185 1.12 -24.22 -28.94
C PRO A 185 1.70 -25.24 -27.92
N PRO A 186 2.96 -25.71 -28.11
CA PRO A 186 3.61 -26.59 -27.15
C PRO A 186 3.63 -25.97 -25.75
N GLY A 187 3.17 -26.72 -24.74
CA GLY A 187 3.08 -26.23 -23.36
C GLY A 187 1.94 -25.24 -23.10
N GLY A 188 1.04 -25.04 -24.07
CA GLY A 188 -0.18 -24.27 -23.92
C GLY A 188 0.05 -22.78 -23.63
N TRP A 189 -0.88 -22.21 -22.85
CA TRP A 189 -0.85 -20.78 -22.53
C TRP A 189 0.41 -20.37 -21.77
N GLY A 190 0.84 -21.18 -20.79
CA GLY A 190 1.98 -20.84 -19.94
C GLY A 190 3.26 -20.67 -20.74
N ARG A 191 3.61 -21.66 -21.58
CA ARG A 191 4.81 -21.54 -22.41
C ARG A 191 4.69 -20.42 -23.45
N ALA A 192 3.55 -20.33 -24.14
CA ALA A 192 3.34 -19.32 -25.18
C ALA A 192 3.40 -17.88 -24.65
N VAL A 193 2.73 -17.61 -23.53
CA VAL A 193 2.61 -16.26 -22.97
C VAL A 193 3.78 -15.96 -22.04
N LEU A 194 4.01 -16.81 -21.04
CA LEU A 194 4.97 -16.57 -19.96
C LEU A 194 6.39 -17.03 -20.26
N GLY A 195 6.62 -17.84 -21.30
CA GLY A 195 7.95 -18.31 -21.69
C GLY A 195 8.29 -19.72 -21.22
N GLU A 196 7.48 -20.32 -20.34
CA GLU A 196 7.67 -21.71 -19.91
C GLU A 196 6.38 -22.35 -19.38
N THR A 197 6.27 -23.68 -19.54
CA THR A 197 5.27 -24.54 -18.87
C THR A 197 5.92 -25.37 -17.77
N TRP A 198 5.13 -25.92 -16.86
CA TRP A 198 5.70 -26.74 -15.79
C TRP A 198 6.32 -28.04 -16.33
N VAL A 199 7.60 -28.23 -16.01
CA VAL A 199 8.37 -29.44 -16.34
C VAL A 199 8.45 -30.35 -15.11
N SER A 200 8.97 -29.83 -14.00
CA SER A 200 9.17 -30.59 -12.77
C SER A 200 9.49 -29.65 -11.59
N HIS A 201 9.55 -30.23 -10.39
CA HIS A 201 10.42 -29.67 -9.36
C HIS A 201 11.87 -30.04 -9.71
N TYR A 202 12.75 -29.06 -9.77
CA TYR A 202 14.17 -29.29 -10.03
C TYR A 202 14.85 -29.89 -8.79
N GLY A 203 14.45 -29.38 -7.63
CA GLY A 203 14.85 -29.88 -6.33
C GLY A 203 13.90 -30.91 -5.71
N VAL A 204 14.24 -31.38 -4.50
CA VAL A 204 13.33 -32.11 -3.64
C VAL A 204 12.32 -31.10 -3.08
N ASN A 205 11.09 -31.20 -3.58
CA ASN A 205 9.98 -30.30 -3.24
C ASN A 205 9.77 -30.21 -1.72
N LEU A 206 9.60 -28.98 -1.21
CA LEU A 206 9.43 -28.63 0.22
C LEU A 206 10.56 -29.06 1.16
N VAL A 207 11.72 -29.44 0.60
CA VAL A 207 12.93 -29.75 1.37
C VAL A 207 14.03 -28.78 1.01
N GLU A 208 14.23 -28.53 -0.28
CA GLU A 208 15.28 -27.65 -0.78
C GLU A 208 14.73 -26.24 -1.01
N SER A 209 15.26 -25.26 -0.25
CA SER A 209 14.97 -23.85 -0.45
C SER A 209 15.84 -23.23 -1.56
N THR A 210 15.66 -21.94 -1.85
CA THR A 210 16.33 -21.29 -2.98
C THR A 210 17.17 -20.10 -2.53
N ARG A 211 18.43 -20.05 -2.97
CA ARG A 211 19.21 -18.82 -3.01
C ARG A 211 19.02 -18.15 -4.36
N CYS A 212 18.41 -16.98 -4.35
CA CYS A 212 18.19 -16.14 -5.53
C CYS A 212 19.42 -15.29 -5.77
N GLU A 213 19.84 -15.18 -7.03
CA GLU A 213 20.98 -14.37 -7.48
C GLU A 213 20.61 -13.63 -8.76
N VAL A 214 21.00 -12.36 -8.87
CA VAL A 214 20.82 -11.58 -10.09
C VAL A 214 21.57 -12.24 -11.25
N ALA A 215 20.89 -12.41 -12.38
CA ALA A 215 21.49 -12.95 -13.59
C ALA A 215 22.59 -12.00 -14.11
N PRO A 216 23.64 -12.52 -14.77
CA PRO A 216 24.72 -11.71 -15.31
C PRO A 216 24.20 -10.54 -16.15
N ASP A 217 24.82 -9.37 -15.98
CA ASP A 217 24.50 -8.12 -16.69
C ASP A 217 23.09 -7.53 -16.46
N GLN A 218 22.30 -8.08 -15.52
CA GLN A 218 20.94 -7.61 -15.24
C GLN A 218 20.80 -6.65 -14.07
N ALA A 219 21.87 -6.39 -13.29
CA ALA A 219 21.81 -5.58 -12.07
C ALA A 219 21.20 -4.18 -12.26
N GLY A 220 21.29 -3.61 -13.46
CA GLY A 220 20.70 -2.31 -13.81
C GLY A 220 19.21 -2.34 -14.19
N HIS A 221 18.58 -3.52 -14.28
CA HIS A 221 17.19 -3.63 -14.71
C HIS A 221 16.24 -2.98 -13.69
N PRO A 222 15.25 -2.15 -14.09
CA PRO A 222 14.40 -1.41 -13.14
C PRO A 222 13.68 -2.28 -12.11
N ILE A 223 13.26 -3.49 -12.49
CA ILE A 223 12.63 -4.47 -11.59
C ILE A 223 13.51 -4.80 -10.37
N LEU A 224 14.84 -4.74 -10.51
CA LEU A 224 15.80 -5.07 -9.46
C LEU A 224 16.17 -3.88 -8.58
N ARG A 225 15.61 -2.69 -8.81
CA ARG A 225 15.90 -1.49 -8.01
C ARG A 225 15.51 -1.70 -6.53
N GLY A 226 16.50 -1.63 -5.64
CA GLY A 226 16.33 -1.88 -4.20
C GLY A 226 16.23 -3.36 -3.81
N VAL A 227 16.29 -4.29 -4.77
CA VAL A 227 16.37 -5.74 -4.49
C VAL A 227 17.85 -6.10 -4.30
N PRO A 228 18.24 -6.78 -3.21
CA PRO A 228 19.61 -7.26 -3.04
C PRO A 228 20.05 -8.17 -4.19
N GLU A 229 21.31 -8.08 -4.61
CA GLU A 229 21.86 -8.95 -5.67
C GLU A 229 21.75 -10.44 -5.35
N ARG A 230 21.68 -10.78 -4.06
CA ARG A 230 21.50 -12.14 -3.55
C ARG A 230 20.60 -12.13 -2.32
N PHE A 231 19.63 -13.03 -2.28
CA PHE A 231 18.74 -13.23 -1.14
C PHE A 231 18.19 -14.65 -1.10
N TRP A 232 17.68 -15.07 0.06
CA TRP A 232 17.13 -16.40 0.26
C TRP A 232 15.60 -16.39 0.18
N LEU A 233 15.01 -17.45 -0.36
CA LEU A 233 13.57 -17.70 -0.32
C LEU A 233 13.24 -19.12 0.19
N PRO A 234 12.23 -19.25 1.09
CA PRO A 234 11.61 -20.53 1.43
C PRO A 234 10.70 -20.97 0.29
N ASP A 235 11.31 -21.35 -0.83
CA ASP A 235 10.65 -21.84 -2.02
C ASP A 235 11.60 -22.77 -2.78
N ASP A 236 11.06 -23.73 -3.51
CA ASP A 236 11.80 -24.71 -4.29
C ASP A 236 11.83 -24.33 -5.79
N VAL A 237 12.94 -24.65 -6.46
CA VAL A 237 13.15 -24.31 -7.87
C VAL A 237 12.36 -25.24 -8.80
N TYR A 238 11.66 -24.67 -9.78
CA TYR A 238 11.08 -25.43 -10.89
C TYR A 238 12.14 -25.75 -11.95
N GLY A 239 12.04 -26.96 -12.51
CA GLY A 239 12.77 -27.29 -13.72
C GLY A 239 12.24 -26.48 -14.89
N ILE A 240 13.14 -26.12 -15.80
CA ILE A 240 12.80 -25.51 -17.08
C ILE A 240 13.07 -26.50 -18.21
N SER A 241 12.47 -26.27 -19.36
CA SER A 241 12.83 -26.94 -20.61
C SER A 241 14.25 -26.53 -21.03
N GLU A 242 14.76 -27.10 -22.12
CA GLU A 242 16.10 -26.78 -22.63
C GLU A 242 16.33 -25.27 -22.81
N SER A 243 15.28 -24.53 -23.16
CA SER A 243 15.27 -23.07 -23.21
C SER A 243 13.90 -22.48 -22.91
N LEU A 244 13.92 -21.24 -22.40
CA LEU A 244 12.74 -20.39 -22.33
C LEU A 244 12.27 -20.00 -23.75
N GLU A 245 10.97 -19.85 -23.93
CA GLU A 245 10.33 -19.56 -25.21
C GLU A 245 10.44 -18.08 -25.59
N GLY A 246 10.67 -17.80 -26.88
CA GLY A 246 10.65 -16.44 -27.43
C GLY A 246 11.87 -15.60 -27.06
N ASP A 247 11.63 -14.34 -26.70
CA ASP A 247 12.65 -13.34 -26.35
C ASP A 247 12.94 -13.26 -24.85
N ALA A 248 12.58 -14.29 -24.08
CA ALA A 248 12.68 -14.30 -22.63
C ALA A 248 14.10 -13.97 -22.14
N GLN A 249 14.21 -13.03 -21.19
CA GLN A 249 15.45 -12.58 -20.58
C GLN A 249 15.45 -12.88 -19.08
N PRO A 250 16.24 -13.87 -18.61
CA PRO A 250 16.42 -14.14 -17.19
C PRO A 250 16.92 -12.93 -16.43
N LEU A 251 16.24 -12.57 -15.34
CA LEU A 251 16.64 -11.53 -14.38
C LEU A 251 17.20 -12.13 -13.09
N LEU A 252 16.64 -13.24 -12.62
CA LEU A 252 17.10 -13.96 -11.44
C LEU A 252 17.35 -15.43 -11.75
N LEU A 253 18.43 -15.95 -11.19
CA LEU A 253 18.75 -17.37 -11.13
C LEU A 253 18.48 -17.89 -9.71
N GLY A 254 17.95 -19.11 -9.60
CA GLY A 254 17.71 -19.80 -8.35
C GLY A 254 18.65 -20.97 -8.20
N GLN A 255 19.52 -20.92 -7.20
CA GLN A 255 20.36 -22.01 -6.76
C GLN A 255 19.60 -22.82 -5.70
N PRO A 256 19.26 -24.10 -5.94
CA PRO A 256 18.74 -24.96 -4.89
C PRO A 256 19.74 -25.10 -3.74
N LEU A 257 19.24 -25.04 -2.51
CA LEU A 257 19.99 -25.31 -1.29
C LEU A 257 19.64 -26.70 -0.75
N THR A 258 20.49 -27.26 0.11
CA THR A 258 20.31 -28.65 0.59
C THR A 258 19.17 -28.83 1.60
N ASP A 259 18.68 -27.75 2.21
CA ASP A 259 17.56 -27.77 3.15
C ASP A 259 16.74 -26.46 3.12
N TRP A 260 15.78 -26.33 4.04
CA TRP A 260 14.82 -25.23 4.11
C TRP A 260 15.27 -24.07 5.02
N THR A 261 16.57 -23.77 5.05
CA THR A 261 17.13 -22.67 5.85
C THR A 261 18.00 -21.72 5.03
N PRO A 262 18.14 -20.45 5.46
CA PRO A 262 18.96 -19.46 4.74
C PRO A 262 20.44 -19.80 4.64
N ASP A 263 20.98 -20.52 5.62
CA ASP A 263 22.41 -20.83 5.75
C ASP A 263 22.78 -22.18 5.10
N ALA A 264 21.80 -22.89 4.54
CA ALA A 264 22.01 -24.17 3.89
C ALA A 264 23.01 -24.05 2.73
N PRO A 265 23.94 -25.01 2.58
CA PRO A 265 24.85 -25.00 1.44
C PRO A 265 24.09 -25.18 0.13
N ALA A 266 24.69 -24.70 -0.96
CA ALA A 266 24.17 -24.95 -2.30
C ALA A 266 24.18 -26.45 -2.62
N ASN A 267 23.13 -26.94 -3.26
CA ASN A 267 23.13 -28.31 -3.78
C ASN A 267 24.09 -28.38 -4.98
N ALA A 268 25.23 -29.04 -4.78
CA ALA A 268 26.30 -29.15 -5.78
C ALA A 268 25.91 -29.94 -7.05
N GLU A 269 24.85 -30.74 -7.01
CA GLU A 269 24.36 -31.52 -8.15
C GLU A 269 23.39 -30.73 -9.04
N LYS A 270 22.94 -29.55 -8.58
CA LYS A 270 21.88 -28.76 -9.21
C LYS A 270 22.37 -27.34 -9.46
N PRO A 271 22.93 -27.03 -10.64
CA PRO A 271 23.30 -25.66 -11.00
C PRO A 271 22.10 -24.70 -10.95
N PRO A 272 22.33 -23.38 -10.83
CA PRO A 272 21.25 -22.40 -10.82
C PRO A 272 20.44 -22.41 -12.12
N LEU A 273 19.13 -22.25 -12.03
CA LEU A 273 18.22 -22.10 -13.17
C LEU A 273 17.52 -20.74 -13.17
N PRO A 274 17.07 -20.21 -14.31
CA PRO A 274 16.18 -19.05 -14.35
C PRO A 274 14.93 -19.24 -13.50
N ILE A 275 14.66 -18.27 -12.62
CA ILE A 275 13.48 -18.27 -11.74
C ILE A 275 12.64 -17.00 -11.84
N ALA A 276 13.19 -15.95 -12.45
CA ALA A 276 12.43 -14.78 -12.86
C ALA A 276 12.98 -14.23 -14.16
N TRP A 277 12.11 -13.83 -15.08
CA TRP A 277 12.49 -13.31 -16.39
C TRP A 277 11.43 -12.35 -16.95
N THR A 278 11.86 -11.48 -17.86
CA THR A 278 10.96 -10.69 -18.70
C THR A 278 10.79 -11.35 -20.06
N LYS A 279 9.70 -11.06 -20.76
CA LYS A 279 9.39 -11.55 -22.11
C LYS A 279 8.42 -10.59 -22.79
N THR A 280 8.35 -10.61 -24.12
CA THR A 280 7.24 -10.00 -24.85
C THR A 280 6.25 -11.06 -25.36
N TYR A 281 4.97 -10.66 -25.44
CA TYR A 281 3.93 -11.48 -26.05
C TYR A 281 3.07 -10.62 -26.95
N THR A 282 2.97 -10.98 -28.23
CA THR A 282 2.12 -10.28 -29.20
C THR A 282 0.96 -11.18 -29.56
N GLY A 283 -0.20 -10.86 -29.00
CA GLY A 283 -1.45 -11.52 -29.34
C GLY A 283 -2.04 -11.02 -30.66
N SER A 284 -3.27 -11.43 -30.93
CA SER A 284 -4.05 -11.12 -32.12
C SER A 284 -4.36 -9.62 -32.30
N ALA A 285 -4.32 -8.81 -31.24
CA ALA A 285 -4.41 -7.35 -31.36
C ALA A 285 -3.15 -6.71 -31.97
N GLY A 286 -2.05 -7.47 -32.11
CA GLY A 286 -0.80 -7.01 -32.74
C GLY A 286 0.04 -6.06 -31.88
N ARG A 287 -0.38 -5.77 -30.63
CA ARG A 287 0.39 -5.00 -29.65
C ARG A 287 1.20 -5.96 -28.78
N ALA A 288 2.49 -5.67 -28.60
CA ALA A 288 3.35 -6.43 -27.70
C ALA A 288 3.06 -6.06 -26.23
N ALA A 289 2.80 -7.08 -25.41
CA ALA A 289 2.67 -6.97 -23.96
C ALA A 289 4.04 -7.11 -23.27
N ARG A 290 4.25 -6.34 -22.19
CA ARG A 290 5.33 -6.57 -21.22
C ARG A 290 4.95 -7.71 -20.28
N ILE A 291 5.71 -8.79 -20.30
CA ILE A 291 5.49 -9.97 -19.45
C ILE A 291 6.62 -10.06 -18.43
N PHE A 292 6.27 -10.30 -17.17
CA PHE A 292 7.22 -10.72 -16.15
C PHE A 292 6.75 -12.05 -15.56
N THR A 293 7.64 -13.04 -15.54
CA THR A 293 7.34 -14.36 -15.00
C THR A 293 8.28 -14.63 -13.85
N CYS A 294 7.74 -15.14 -12.75
CA CYS A 294 8.53 -15.64 -11.62
C CYS A 294 8.02 -17.01 -11.20
N THR A 295 8.88 -18.02 -11.20
CA THR A 295 8.54 -19.38 -10.75
C THR A 295 8.60 -19.54 -9.24
N MET A 296 8.78 -18.45 -8.50
CA MET A 296 8.62 -18.39 -7.04
C MET A 296 7.21 -17.90 -6.69
N GLY A 297 6.72 -18.31 -5.53
CA GLY A 297 5.38 -17.98 -5.05
C GLY A 297 4.92 -18.80 -3.85
N HIS A 298 5.78 -19.55 -3.18
CA HIS A 298 5.46 -20.20 -1.92
C HIS A 298 4.93 -19.18 -0.90
N GLY A 299 3.90 -19.53 -0.13
CA GLY A 299 3.25 -18.60 0.80
C GLY A 299 4.23 -17.90 1.74
N ASP A 300 5.23 -18.61 2.26
CA ASP A 300 6.27 -18.03 3.10
C ASP A 300 7.28 -17.14 2.34
N ALA A 301 7.43 -17.29 1.03
CA ALA A 301 8.30 -16.40 0.24
C ALA A 301 7.80 -14.94 0.30
N PHE A 302 6.48 -14.74 0.39
CA PHE A 302 5.89 -13.42 0.59
C PHE A 302 6.19 -12.80 1.97
N LYS A 303 6.79 -13.53 2.92
CA LYS A 303 7.32 -12.94 4.17
C LYS A 303 8.70 -12.30 3.96
N VAL A 304 9.41 -12.70 2.91
CA VAL A 304 10.71 -12.14 2.55
C VAL A 304 10.51 -10.84 1.78
N GLU A 305 11.00 -9.73 2.35
CA GLU A 305 10.80 -8.39 1.80
C GLU A 305 11.38 -8.21 0.38
N PRO A 306 12.62 -8.69 0.08
CA PRO A 306 13.16 -8.65 -1.27
C PRO A 306 12.24 -9.24 -2.35
N PHE A 307 11.49 -10.30 -2.02
CA PHE A 307 10.54 -10.91 -2.94
C PHE A 307 9.31 -10.03 -3.18
N ARG A 308 8.75 -9.45 -2.11
CA ARG A 308 7.67 -8.46 -2.26
C ARG A 308 8.12 -7.26 -3.08
N ARG A 309 9.36 -6.79 -2.90
CA ARG A 309 9.95 -5.68 -3.66
C ARG A 309 10.09 -6.01 -5.13
N LEU A 310 10.62 -7.20 -5.45
CA LEU A 310 10.69 -7.69 -6.83
C LEU A 310 9.31 -7.65 -7.51
N LEU A 311 8.28 -8.17 -6.84
CA LEU A 311 6.91 -8.21 -7.39
C LEU A 311 6.28 -6.83 -7.51
N ALA A 312 6.48 -5.94 -6.53
CA ALA A 312 6.01 -4.57 -6.60
C ALA A 312 6.67 -3.83 -7.77
N ASN A 313 8.00 -3.89 -7.88
CA ASN A 313 8.74 -3.28 -8.98
C ASN A 313 8.33 -3.84 -10.35
N ALA A 314 8.04 -5.13 -10.44
CA ALA A 314 7.51 -5.74 -11.66
C ALA A 314 6.15 -5.14 -12.06
N CYS A 315 5.27 -4.82 -11.10
CA CYS A 315 4.00 -4.14 -11.39
C CYS A 315 4.24 -2.75 -12.02
N TYR A 316 5.16 -1.96 -11.45
CA TYR A 316 5.53 -0.66 -12.02
C TYR A 316 6.10 -0.80 -13.43
N TRP A 317 7.07 -1.70 -13.62
CA TRP A 317 7.69 -1.91 -14.93
C TRP A 317 6.69 -2.40 -15.98
N CYS A 318 5.80 -3.33 -15.63
CA CYS A 318 4.75 -3.79 -16.52
C CYS A 318 3.81 -2.66 -16.95
N LEU A 319 3.57 -1.69 -16.06
CA LEU A 319 2.70 -0.52 -16.27
C LEU A 319 3.43 0.70 -16.85
N GLU A 320 4.69 0.56 -17.25
CA GLU A 320 5.53 1.63 -17.79
C GLU A 320 5.78 2.78 -16.79
N LEU A 321 5.85 2.43 -15.50
CA LEU A 321 6.10 3.35 -14.38
C LEU A 321 7.49 3.15 -13.75
N GLU A 322 8.44 2.53 -14.46
CA GLU A 322 9.79 2.21 -13.95
C GLU A 322 10.55 3.41 -13.35
N GLU A 323 10.33 4.62 -13.85
CA GLU A 323 10.95 5.84 -13.32
C GLU A 323 10.41 6.23 -11.94
N GLN A 324 9.23 5.74 -11.55
CA GLN A 324 8.59 5.99 -10.26
C GLN A 324 8.87 4.90 -9.22
N ILE A 325 9.67 3.88 -9.55
CA ILE A 325 10.08 2.86 -8.58
C ILE A 325 10.98 3.50 -7.53
N ASP A 326 10.48 3.56 -6.29
CA ASP A 326 11.22 3.96 -5.10
C ASP A 326 11.85 2.71 -4.44
N PRO A 327 13.21 2.62 -4.38
CA PRO A 327 13.91 1.51 -3.72
C PRO A 327 13.62 1.39 -2.22
N LEU A 328 13.03 2.41 -1.59
CA LEU A 328 12.69 2.46 -0.17
C LEU A 328 11.18 2.43 0.09
N SER A 329 10.36 2.22 -0.96
CA SER A 329 8.90 2.16 -0.83
C SER A 329 8.44 1.18 0.26
N ASP A 330 7.36 1.56 0.96
CA ASP A 330 6.81 0.78 2.06
C ASP A 330 6.13 -0.52 1.56
N LEU A 331 6.78 -1.64 1.87
CA LEU A 331 6.32 -3.00 1.59
C LEU A 331 6.06 -3.79 2.87
N SER A 332 5.83 -3.08 3.98
CA SER A 332 5.44 -3.66 5.26
C SER A 332 4.16 -4.48 5.11
N ILE A 333 4.10 -5.58 5.84
CA ILE A 333 2.92 -6.41 5.97
C ILE A 333 2.04 -5.76 7.05
N ILE A 334 0.99 -5.05 6.64
CA ILE A 334 -0.03 -4.55 7.55
C ILE A 334 -1.12 -5.61 7.72
N GLY A 335 -1.45 -5.90 8.98
CA GLY A 335 -2.44 -6.92 9.35
C GLY A 335 -1.83 -8.30 9.48
N GLN A 336 -2.70 -9.31 9.49
CA GLN A 336 -2.26 -10.69 9.66
C GLN A 336 -1.93 -11.32 8.30
N TYR A 337 -0.74 -11.91 8.21
CA TYR A 337 -0.36 -12.78 7.10
C TYR A 337 0.31 -14.05 7.64
N GLN A 338 -0.47 -15.12 7.72
CA GLN A 338 0.01 -16.43 8.12
C GLN A 338 -0.51 -17.46 7.10
N PRO A 339 0.28 -17.77 6.04
CA PRO A 339 -0.16 -18.63 4.95
C PRO A 339 -0.45 -20.07 5.40
N GLY A 340 0.17 -20.50 6.51
CA GLY A 340 0.05 -21.88 6.99
C GLY A 340 0.88 -22.84 6.14
N PRO A 341 0.74 -24.15 6.36
CA PRO A 341 1.45 -25.14 5.56
C PRO A 341 0.96 -25.10 4.12
N VAL A 342 1.86 -25.32 3.16
CA VAL A 342 1.55 -25.45 1.72
C VAL A 342 1.12 -26.87 1.34
N GLY A 343 0.67 -27.04 0.10
CA GLY A 343 0.13 -28.27 -0.46
C GLY A 343 -1.39 -28.32 -0.46
N MET A 344 -1.95 -29.46 -0.88
CA MET A 344 -3.40 -29.67 -1.07
C MET A 344 -4.23 -29.61 0.23
N VAL A 345 -3.56 -29.52 1.38
CA VAL A 345 -4.16 -29.46 2.72
C VAL A 345 -3.63 -28.22 3.45
N GLY A 346 -4.48 -27.55 4.24
CA GLY A 346 -4.06 -26.41 5.07
C GLY A 346 -4.45 -25.02 4.58
N PHE A 347 -5.19 -24.91 3.46
CA PHE A 347 -5.90 -23.68 3.14
C PHE A 347 -6.99 -23.41 4.20
N ARG A 348 -7.35 -22.15 4.40
CA ARG A 348 -8.33 -21.77 5.41
C ARG A 348 -9.75 -21.98 4.89
N GLU A 349 -10.50 -22.87 5.54
CA GLU A 349 -11.89 -23.13 5.18
C GLU A 349 -12.83 -22.02 5.66
N GLY A 350 -13.94 -21.83 4.95
CA GLY A 350 -15.01 -20.92 5.37
C GLY A 350 -14.84 -19.47 4.94
N MET A 351 -13.68 -19.10 4.38
CA MET A 351 -13.40 -17.73 3.94
C MET A 351 -14.27 -17.29 2.76
N THR A 352 -14.54 -15.99 2.70
CA THR A 352 -15.23 -15.34 1.58
C THR A 352 -14.40 -14.12 1.15
N PRO A 353 -14.63 -13.52 -0.03
CA PRO A 353 -13.93 -12.30 -0.41
C PRO A 353 -14.11 -11.12 0.57
N SER A 354 -15.17 -11.14 1.38
CA SER A 354 -15.44 -10.18 2.46
C SER A 354 -14.93 -10.62 3.84
N ASP A 355 -14.04 -11.61 3.92
CA ASP A 355 -13.49 -12.07 5.20
C ASP A 355 -12.70 -10.94 5.92
N PRO A 356 -12.90 -10.71 7.23
CA PRO A 356 -12.19 -9.67 7.97
C PRO A 356 -10.66 -9.78 7.91
N LEU A 357 -10.10 -10.96 7.65
CA LEU A 357 -8.66 -11.11 7.42
C LEU A 357 -8.14 -10.25 6.26
N PHE A 358 -8.99 -10.04 5.25
CA PHE A 358 -8.69 -9.23 4.08
C PHE A 358 -9.00 -7.75 4.28
N ALA A 359 -9.61 -7.37 5.40
CA ALA A 359 -9.75 -5.96 5.70
C ALA A 359 -8.36 -5.32 5.73
N ASN A 360 -8.25 -4.10 5.20
CA ASN A 360 -7.07 -3.30 5.40
C ASN A 360 -7.13 -2.77 6.84
N PRO A 361 -6.15 -3.04 7.70
CA PRO A 361 -6.17 -2.49 9.06
C PRO A 361 -6.11 -0.96 9.09
N ALA A 362 -5.64 -0.33 8.00
CA ALA A 362 -5.76 1.11 7.80
C ALA A 362 -7.22 1.58 7.59
N ASP A 363 -8.09 0.69 7.10
CA ASP A 363 -9.53 0.94 6.92
C ASP A 363 -10.33 0.59 8.20
N GLU A 364 -9.93 -0.45 8.94
CA GLU A 364 -10.57 -0.86 10.21
C GLU A 364 -10.17 -0.02 11.42
N ASN A 365 -9.11 0.79 11.31
CA ASN A 365 -8.72 1.71 12.37
C ASN A 365 -7.99 2.93 11.81
N SER A 366 -8.75 3.81 11.15
CA SER A 366 -8.36 5.22 11.06
C SER A 366 -8.36 5.92 12.44
N ASP A 367 -8.87 5.25 13.49
CA ASP A 367 -9.06 5.79 14.84
C ASP A 367 -8.08 5.32 15.92
N THR A 368 -7.37 4.18 15.80
CA THR A 368 -6.18 3.93 16.66
C THR A 368 -4.91 4.39 15.97
N ARG A 369 -4.82 5.70 15.76
CA ARG A 369 -3.53 6.38 15.70
C ARG A 369 -3.06 6.59 17.14
N ALA A 370 -1.76 6.56 17.39
CA ALA A 370 -1.23 7.22 18.58
C ALA A 370 -1.43 8.73 18.38
N VAL A 371 -2.65 9.21 18.63
CA VAL A 371 -2.95 10.63 18.68
C VAL A 371 -2.51 11.09 20.06
N ILE A 372 -1.62 12.08 20.09
CA ILE A 372 -1.29 12.73 21.34
C ILE A 372 -2.53 13.46 21.81
N ASP A 373 -3.07 13.02 22.95
CA ASP A 373 -4.10 13.75 23.66
C ASP A 373 -3.47 15.00 24.29
N ASP A 374 -3.40 16.05 23.49
CA ASP A 374 -2.93 17.38 23.87
C ASP A 374 -3.94 18.15 24.74
N THR A 375 -4.99 17.48 25.22
CA THR A 375 -5.92 18.00 26.24
C THR A 375 -5.55 17.55 27.66
N GLN A 376 -4.59 16.63 27.79
CA GLN A 376 -4.09 16.18 29.09
C GLN A 376 -3.45 17.30 29.92
N PRO A 377 -3.34 17.13 31.26
CA PRO A 377 -2.66 18.10 32.12
C PRO A 377 -1.26 18.47 31.62
N GLY A 378 -0.92 19.76 31.76
CA GLY A 378 0.36 20.32 31.35
C GLY A 378 0.38 20.90 29.92
N TRP A 379 -0.55 20.49 29.06
CA TRP A 379 -0.68 21.10 27.74
C TRP A 379 -1.36 22.47 27.81
N ARG A 380 -0.82 23.44 27.09
CA ARG A 380 -1.44 24.75 26.87
C ARG A 380 -1.35 25.15 25.40
N ALA A 381 -2.27 25.99 24.95
CA ALA A 381 -2.15 26.63 23.64
C ALA A 381 -1.07 27.71 23.66
N LEU A 382 -0.33 27.82 22.56
CA LEU A 382 0.49 28.98 22.24
C LEU A 382 -0.36 29.96 21.43
N THR A 383 -0.37 31.21 21.87
CA THR A 383 -1.19 32.30 21.31
C THR A 383 -0.30 33.43 20.80
N GLU A 384 -0.89 34.48 20.23
CA GLU A 384 -0.15 35.66 19.78
C GLU A 384 0.79 36.23 20.85
N ALA A 385 0.36 36.25 22.12
CA ALA A 385 1.15 36.77 23.23
C ALA A 385 2.40 35.93 23.55
N ASP A 386 2.47 34.68 23.07
CA ASP A 386 3.61 33.79 23.28
C ASP A 386 4.71 33.99 22.23
N PHE A 387 4.49 34.82 21.21
CA PHE A 387 5.39 34.99 20.09
C PHE A 387 5.85 36.44 19.87
N ALA A 388 7.01 36.59 19.26
CA ALA A 388 7.55 37.86 18.81
C ALA A 388 8.20 37.71 17.43
N PRO A 389 7.92 38.62 16.47
CA PRO A 389 8.61 38.61 15.18
C PRO A 389 10.09 38.98 15.38
N VAL A 390 10.96 38.43 14.54
CA VAL A 390 12.41 38.69 14.59
C VAL A 390 12.83 39.60 13.45
N ASN A 391 12.92 39.04 12.24
CA ASN A 391 13.34 39.71 11.01
C ASN A 391 12.21 39.71 9.97
N SER A 392 10.96 39.73 10.44
CA SER A 392 9.75 39.67 9.62
C SER A 392 9.24 41.07 9.23
N ALA A 393 8.54 41.15 8.09
CA ALA A 393 7.77 42.34 7.76
C ALA A 393 6.49 42.38 8.63
N ALA A 394 5.88 43.57 8.72
CA ALA A 394 4.71 43.79 9.58
C ALA A 394 3.49 42.94 9.20
N ASP A 395 3.42 42.49 7.95
CA ASP A 395 2.33 41.68 7.41
C ASP A 395 2.68 40.21 7.20
N THR A 396 3.92 39.78 7.51
CA THR A 396 4.35 38.38 7.32
C THR A 396 3.50 37.42 8.15
N TRP A 397 3.17 37.79 9.39
CA TRP A 397 2.46 36.94 10.35
C TRP A 397 1.15 37.59 10.78
N ARG A 398 0.03 36.87 10.70
CA ARG A 398 -1.28 37.35 11.13
C ARG A 398 -2.09 36.25 11.80
N TRP A 399 -2.61 36.54 12.99
CA TRP A 399 -3.58 35.67 13.64
C TRP A 399 -4.98 35.96 13.09
N HIS A 400 -5.69 34.91 12.67
CA HIS A 400 -7.05 35.01 12.16
C HIS A 400 -7.79 33.69 12.42
N ASP A 401 -8.99 33.75 13.01
CA ASP A 401 -9.86 32.58 13.27
C ASP A 401 -9.16 31.39 13.95
N GLY A 402 -8.31 31.66 14.94
CA GLY A 402 -7.56 30.62 15.67
C GLY A 402 -6.43 29.97 14.87
N GLN A 403 -6.08 30.53 13.72
CA GLN A 403 -4.96 30.12 12.86
C GLN A 403 -3.93 31.24 12.79
N LEU A 404 -2.68 30.86 12.66
CA LEU A 404 -1.59 31.76 12.33
C LEU A 404 -1.30 31.64 10.83
N HIS A 405 -1.50 32.74 10.11
CA HIS A 405 -1.20 32.85 8.69
C HIS A 405 0.20 33.43 8.51
N CYS A 406 0.97 32.82 7.63
CA CYS A 406 2.27 33.28 7.20
C CYS A 406 2.26 33.49 5.68
N THR A 407 2.78 34.63 5.21
CA THR A 407 2.87 34.92 3.77
C THR A 407 4.02 34.19 3.07
N GLY A 408 4.98 33.67 3.84
CA GLY A 408 6.25 33.15 3.34
C GLY A 408 7.27 34.24 2.96
N GLN A 409 6.94 35.53 3.12
CA GLN A 409 7.82 36.62 2.71
C GLN A 409 7.89 37.76 3.76
N PRO A 410 9.10 38.28 4.06
CA PRO A 410 10.40 37.78 3.64
C PRO A 410 10.78 36.47 4.35
N VAL A 411 11.92 35.88 3.95
CA VAL A 411 12.53 34.79 4.72
C VAL A 411 12.81 35.26 6.14
N SER A 412 12.09 34.73 7.13
CA SER A 412 12.15 35.23 8.50
C SER A 412 11.55 34.26 9.49
N VAL A 413 11.65 34.57 10.79
CA VAL A 413 11.07 33.73 11.84
C VAL A 413 10.20 34.48 12.85
N LEU A 414 9.20 33.78 13.35
CA LEU A 414 8.41 34.14 14.52
C LEU A 414 8.87 33.28 15.70
N ARG A 415 9.52 33.87 16.70
CA ARG A 415 10.07 33.15 17.85
C ARG A 415 9.14 33.16 19.06
N THR A 416 9.29 32.21 19.96
CA THR A 416 8.63 32.27 21.27
C THR A 416 9.21 33.36 22.17
N ALA A 417 8.40 33.85 23.11
CA ALA A 417 8.79 34.88 24.08
C ALA A 417 9.88 34.40 25.06
N LYS A 418 9.87 33.11 25.39
CA LYS A 418 10.86 32.44 26.26
C LYS A 418 11.50 31.22 25.58
N THR A 419 12.58 30.73 26.18
CA THR A 419 13.23 29.47 25.80
C THR A 419 12.53 28.27 26.43
N TYR A 420 12.73 27.10 25.82
CA TYR A 420 12.26 25.80 26.27
C TYR A 420 13.41 24.81 26.25
N ARG A 421 13.44 23.93 27.25
CA ARG A 421 14.41 22.83 27.36
C ARG A 421 13.74 21.50 27.03
N ASN A 422 13.04 20.90 27.99
CA ASN A 422 12.32 19.65 27.79
C ASN A 422 10.85 19.95 27.53
N PHE A 423 10.33 19.52 26.38
CA PHE A 423 8.95 19.78 26.01
C PHE A 423 8.43 18.78 24.98
N GLU A 424 7.11 18.79 24.89
CA GLU A 424 6.35 18.19 23.82
C GLU A 424 5.55 19.29 23.11
N LEU A 425 5.51 19.25 21.78
CA LEU A 425 4.87 20.25 20.94
C LEU A 425 3.93 19.55 19.96
N VAL A 426 2.71 20.07 19.85
CA VAL A 426 1.77 19.75 18.78
C VAL A 426 1.62 20.99 17.89
N VAL A 427 1.68 20.78 16.58
CA VAL A 427 1.41 21.79 15.58
C VAL A 427 0.73 21.17 14.39
N GLU A 428 -0.35 21.78 13.92
CA GLU A 428 -0.94 21.46 12.63
C GLU A 428 -0.55 22.53 11.62
N TRP A 429 -0.19 22.11 10.40
CA TRP A 429 0.26 23.00 9.34
C TRP A 429 -0.32 22.62 7.98
N MET A 430 -0.44 23.60 7.08
CA MET A 430 -0.90 23.42 5.70
C MET A 430 -0.29 24.48 4.78
N HIS A 431 0.40 24.05 3.73
CA HIS A 431 0.83 24.94 2.65
C HIS A 431 -0.34 25.27 1.72
N GLU A 432 -0.55 26.55 1.43
CA GLU A 432 -1.66 26.98 0.56
C GLU A 432 -1.36 26.80 -0.94
N ARG A 433 -0.11 26.46 -1.28
CA ARG A 433 0.37 26.29 -2.65
C ARG A 433 1.33 25.13 -2.74
N THR A 434 1.39 24.52 -3.92
CA THR A 434 2.39 23.51 -4.27
C THR A 434 3.82 24.07 -4.15
N ALA A 435 4.77 23.19 -3.89
CA ALA A 435 6.19 23.48 -3.67
C ALA A 435 6.47 24.48 -2.54
N GLY A 436 5.59 24.52 -1.53
CA GLY A 436 5.80 25.33 -0.34
C GLY A 436 6.94 24.84 0.54
N ASN A 437 7.66 25.78 1.16
CA ASN A 437 8.72 25.53 2.11
C ASN A 437 8.51 26.38 3.39
N SER A 438 8.80 25.79 4.54
CA SER A 438 8.71 26.35 5.88
C SER A 438 9.37 25.36 6.87
N GLY A 439 9.19 25.60 8.16
CA GLY A 439 9.81 24.80 9.20
C GLY A 439 9.40 25.21 10.59
N VAL A 440 9.67 24.32 11.53
CA VAL A 440 9.60 24.57 12.96
C VAL A 440 11.00 24.34 13.52
N PHE A 441 11.63 25.40 14.01
CA PHE A 441 12.90 25.27 14.70
C PHE A 441 12.69 25.04 16.20
N VAL A 442 13.48 24.14 16.75
CA VAL A 442 13.60 23.90 18.18
C VAL A 442 15.00 24.21 18.68
N TRP A 443 15.09 24.63 19.94
CA TRP A 443 16.36 25.01 20.59
C TRP A 443 17.19 26.04 19.81
N VAL A 444 16.51 27.05 19.24
CA VAL A 444 17.17 28.17 18.57
C VAL A 444 17.96 29.00 19.56
N THR A 445 19.21 29.30 19.21
CA THR A 445 20.13 29.97 20.14
C THR A 445 19.75 31.46 20.34
N PRO A 446 19.80 31.99 21.58
CA PRO A 446 19.54 33.41 21.82
C PRO A 446 20.48 34.35 21.07
N GLU A 447 21.72 33.92 20.84
CA GLU A 447 22.69 34.66 20.02
C GLU A 447 22.26 34.75 18.56
N SER A 448 21.74 33.66 17.99
CA SER A 448 21.21 33.69 16.62
C SER A 448 20.02 34.64 16.49
N ILE A 449 19.11 34.68 17.48
CA ILE A 449 17.99 35.62 17.49
C ILE A 449 18.47 37.07 17.53
N ARG A 450 19.45 37.38 18.40
CA ARG A 450 20.02 38.74 18.46
C ARG A 450 20.62 39.15 17.12
N ARG A 451 21.43 38.29 16.53
CA ARG A 451 22.07 38.56 15.23
C ARG A 451 21.05 38.82 14.12
N LEU A 452 20.00 38.01 14.03
CA LEU A 452 18.92 38.22 13.04
C LEU A 452 18.17 39.54 13.28
N THR A 453 17.87 39.85 14.55
CA THR A 453 17.18 41.08 14.94
C THR A 453 18.01 42.32 14.58
N GLU A 454 19.30 42.32 14.92
CA GLU A 454 20.23 43.42 14.64
C GLU A 454 20.48 43.59 13.14
N ALA A 455 20.56 42.49 12.39
CA ALA A 455 20.75 42.52 10.95
C ALA A 455 19.54 43.12 10.22
N GLY A 456 18.32 42.84 10.69
CA GLY A 456 17.07 43.35 10.10
C GLY A 456 16.86 42.95 8.63
N LYS A 457 17.43 41.81 8.21
CA LYS A 457 17.42 41.31 6.83
C LYS A 457 16.86 39.88 6.78
N PRO A 458 16.40 39.42 5.59
CA PRO A 458 15.91 38.05 5.44
C PRO A 458 16.95 37.01 5.85
N GLY A 459 16.52 35.95 6.54
CA GLY A 459 17.41 34.88 7.00
C GLY A 459 16.78 33.97 8.07
N LEU A 460 17.40 32.81 8.24
CA LEU A 460 16.97 31.75 9.16
C LEU A 460 17.89 31.65 10.39
N PRO A 461 17.37 31.15 11.53
CA PRO A 461 18.14 31.04 12.76
C PRO A 461 19.05 29.81 12.79
N GLN A 462 19.92 29.76 13.80
CA GLN A 462 20.68 28.58 14.16
C GLN A 462 19.94 27.81 15.27
N GLY A 463 19.67 26.52 15.04
CA GLY A 463 18.91 25.62 15.90
C GLY A 463 18.73 24.25 15.25
N ILE A 464 17.85 23.41 15.80
CA ILE A 464 17.44 22.16 15.16
C ILE A 464 16.17 22.42 14.36
N GLU A 465 16.20 22.13 13.07
CA GLU A 465 15.07 22.34 12.18
C GLU A 465 14.24 21.06 12.07
N VAL A 466 12.93 21.21 12.23
CA VAL A 466 11.91 20.21 11.93
C VAL A 466 11.20 20.68 10.66
N GLN A 467 11.57 20.09 9.53
CA GLN A 467 11.21 20.57 8.19
C GLN A 467 9.71 20.50 7.94
N VAL A 468 9.17 21.53 7.30
CA VAL A 468 7.82 21.54 6.70
C VAL A 468 7.96 21.81 5.21
N LEU A 469 7.68 20.80 4.38
CA LEU A 469 7.93 20.89 2.94
C LEU A 469 6.83 20.20 2.15
N ASP A 470 6.29 20.88 1.15
CA ASP A 470 5.31 20.29 0.24
C ASP A 470 5.99 19.33 -0.76
N HIS A 471 5.29 18.25 -1.13
CA HIS A 471 5.81 17.25 -2.08
C HIS A 471 6.20 17.85 -3.42
N GLY A 472 5.47 18.86 -3.90
CA GLY A 472 5.73 19.57 -5.16
C GLY A 472 7.10 20.27 -5.21
N TYR A 473 7.78 20.43 -4.07
CA TYR A 473 9.13 20.97 -4.01
C TYR A 473 10.12 20.07 -4.76
N THR A 474 9.91 18.74 -4.74
CA THR A 474 10.70 17.78 -5.52
C THR A 474 10.62 18.06 -7.01
N GLU A 475 9.41 18.26 -7.54
CA GLU A 475 9.19 18.60 -8.94
C GLU A 475 9.77 19.97 -9.29
N LEU A 476 9.66 20.95 -8.39
CA LEU A 476 10.25 22.27 -8.58
C LEU A 476 11.78 22.18 -8.74
N MET A 477 12.47 21.49 -7.83
CA MET A 477 13.93 21.31 -7.91
C MET A 477 14.34 20.58 -9.19
N ARG A 478 13.61 19.51 -9.54
CA ARG A 478 13.84 18.76 -10.78
C ARG A 478 13.67 19.64 -12.02
N SER A 479 12.63 20.48 -12.06
CA SER A 479 12.39 21.41 -13.17
C SER A 479 13.49 22.47 -13.34
N GLN A 480 14.23 22.75 -12.27
CA GLN A 480 15.39 23.65 -12.27
C GLN A 480 16.72 22.92 -12.55
N GLY A 481 16.67 21.62 -12.84
CA GLY A 481 17.86 20.80 -13.07
C GLY A 481 18.70 20.54 -11.82
N GLN A 482 18.10 20.67 -10.64
CA GLN A 482 18.79 20.43 -9.36
C GLN A 482 18.60 18.99 -8.88
N ALA A 483 19.55 18.51 -8.09
CA ALA A 483 19.46 17.21 -7.43
C ALA A 483 18.35 17.21 -6.36
N THR A 484 17.73 16.05 -6.16
CA THR A 484 16.57 15.87 -5.26
C THR A 484 16.80 14.80 -4.18
N ASP A 485 18.04 14.37 -3.99
CA ASP A 485 18.45 13.31 -3.07
C ASP A 485 18.92 13.84 -1.70
N TRP A 486 18.99 15.17 -1.53
CA TRP A 486 19.51 15.83 -0.33
C TRP A 486 18.43 16.31 0.67
N PHE A 487 17.15 16.14 0.35
CA PHE A 487 16.02 16.49 1.22
C PHE A 487 14.86 15.48 1.09
N GLY A 488 14.05 15.36 2.15
CA GLY A 488 12.75 14.70 2.13
C GLY A 488 11.59 15.70 2.33
N THR A 489 10.39 15.29 1.95
CA THR A 489 9.15 16.09 2.05
C THR A 489 8.18 15.55 3.10
N ASN A 490 8.65 14.63 3.95
CA ASN A 490 7.82 13.92 4.95
C ASN A 490 8.26 14.17 6.39
N GLY A 491 9.02 15.25 6.62
CA GLY A 491 9.47 15.68 7.94
C GLY A 491 10.91 15.27 8.23
N ASP A 492 11.87 15.91 7.57
CA ASP A 492 13.29 15.80 7.92
C ASP A 492 13.56 16.51 9.26
N VAL A 493 14.56 16.03 10.01
CA VAL A 493 15.08 16.75 11.19
C VAL A 493 16.60 16.86 11.11
N PHE A 494 17.14 18.07 11.26
CA PHE A 494 18.56 18.32 11.06
C PHE A 494 19.08 19.56 11.80
N PRO A 495 20.39 19.67 12.08
CA PRO A 495 20.97 20.84 12.70
C PRO A 495 21.26 21.95 11.69
N VAL A 496 20.97 23.20 12.06
CA VAL A 496 21.36 24.41 11.34
C VAL A 496 22.31 25.22 12.20
N GLY A 497 23.61 25.18 11.87
CA GLY A 497 24.63 25.94 12.59
C GLY A 497 24.85 25.52 14.05
N VAL A 498 24.33 24.35 14.45
CA VAL A 498 24.46 23.75 15.79
C VAL A 498 24.88 22.28 15.65
N ARG A 499 24.97 21.52 16.76
CA ARG A 499 25.32 20.09 16.72
C ARG A 499 24.10 19.21 16.92
N MET A 500 24.09 18.06 16.24
CA MET A 500 23.12 16.96 16.38
C MET A 500 23.72 15.71 15.74
N THR A 501 23.36 14.55 16.26
CA THR A 501 23.57 13.24 15.64
C THR A 501 22.22 12.75 15.08
N PRO A 502 21.99 12.82 13.76
CA PRO A 502 20.70 12.44 13.19
C PRO A 502 20.46 10.94 13.25
N PHE A 503 19.19 10.55 13.35
CA PHE A 503 18.80 9.14 13.24
C PHE A 503 18.75 8.68 11.78
N PRO A 504 19.07 7.41 11.49
CA PRO A 504 18.86 6.86 10.16
C PRO A 504 17.35 6.75 9.80
N PRO A 505 17.00 6.79 8.49
CA PRO A 505 17.89 6.96 7.34
C PRO A 505 18.50 8.36 7.26
N LEU A 506 19.73 8.46 6.74
CA LEU A 506 20.47 9.71 6.68
C LEU A 506 20.46 10.29 5.26
N SER A 507 20.54 11.62 5.15
CA SER A 507 20.90 12.26 3.87
C SER A 507 22.25 11.76 3.36
N PRO A 508 22.56 11.91 2.06
CA PRO A 508 23.82 11.44 1.48
C PRO A 508 25.08 11.96 2.18
N ASP A 509 25.02 13.18 2.72
CA ASP A 509 26.11 13.81 3.47
C ASP A 509 26.08 13.50 4.99
N GLY A 510 25.09 12.75 5.45
CA GLY A 510 24.89 12.36 6.85
C GLY A 510 24.36 13.47 7.76
N SER A 511 24.07 14.67 7.22
CA SER A 511 23.72 15.83 8.04
C SER A 511 22.25 15.86 8.48
N ARG A 512 21.36 15.13 7.78
CA ARG A 512 19.92 15.12 8.05
C ARG A 512 19.41 13.73 8.41
N SER A 513 18.42 13.69 9.29
CA SER A 513 17.57 12.52 9.48
C SER A 513 16.41 12.59 8.49
N PHE A 514 16.41 11.69 7.52
CA PHE A 514 15.30 11.51 6.60
C PHE A 514 14.17 10.71 7.26
N PRO A 515 12.92 10.92 6.84
CA PRO A 515 11.77 10.20 7.34
C PRO A 515 11.86 8.71 7.01
N ARG A 516 11.59 7.85 7.99
CA ARG A 516 11.46 6.39 7.84
C ARG A 516 10.14 5.98 7.19
N GLU A 517 9.15 6.86 7.22
CA GLU A 517 7.82 6.65 6.65
C GLU A 517 7.32 7.93 5.97
N HIS A 518 6.67 7.79 4.81
CA HIS A 518 6.08 8.92 4.10
C HIS A 518 4.65 9.15 4.57
N ARG A 519 4.47 10.10 5.51
CA ARG A 519 3.19 10.34 6.17
C ARG A 519 2.64 11.74 5.98
N ALA A 520 3.43 12.69 5.50
CA ALA A 520 2.94 14.03 5.21
C ALA A 520 1.99 13.99 4.01
N LYS A 521 1.05 14.92 4.01
CA LYS A 521 0.10 15.17 2.93
C LYS A 521 0.55 16.41 2.15
N GLY A 522 0.17 16.49 0.88
CA GLY A 522 0.49 17.64 0.03
C GLY A 522 -0.26 18.93 0.41
N HIS A 523 0.03 20.00 -0.34
CA HIS A 523 -0.58 21.30 -0.19
C HIS A 523 -2.12 21.25 -0.18
N GLY A 524 -2.74 22.18 0.52
CA GLY A 524 -4.20 22.22 0.72
C GLY A 524 -4.71 21.28 1.82
N GLU A 525 -3.90 20.34 2.30
CA GLU A 525 -4.24 19.45 3.41
C GLU A 525 -3.55 19.80 4.72
N TRP A 526 -4.24 19.53 5.83
CA TRP A 526 -3.67 19.68 7.16
C TRP A 526 -2.83 18.46 7.54
N ASN A 527 -1.59 18.75 7.93
CA ASN A 527 -0.66 17.82 8.54
C ASN A 527 -0.57 18.07 10.04
N HIS A 528 -0.40 17.00 10.82
CA HIS A 528 -0.21 17.05 12.26
C HIS A 528 1.20 16.60 12.62
N TYR A 529 1.97 17.51 13.22
CA TYR A 529 3.26 17.22 13.81
C TYR A 529 3.13 17.10 15.33
N TYR A 530 3.75 16.06 15.86
CA TYR A 530 4.08 15.96 17.27
C TYR A 530 5.60 15.88 17.40
N VAL A 531 6.17 16.81 18.16
CA VAL A 531 7.62 16.90 18.41
C VAL A 531 7.88 16.66 19.88
N ARG A 532 8.79 15.74 20.20
CA ARG A 532 9.28 15.50 21.55
C ARG A 532 10.74 15.86 21.61
N ALA A 533 11.07 16.88 22.41
CA ALA A 533 12.42 17.39 22.58
C ALA A 533 12.80 17.30 24.06
N ILE A 534 13.67 16.34 24.41
CA ILE A 534 14.02 16.03 25.81
C ILE A 534 15.51 15.72 25.88
N ASP A 535 16.23 16.42 26.75
CA ASP A 535 17.62 16.15 27.11
C ASP A 535 18.57 15.93 25.91
N GLY A 536 18.44 16.80 24.90
CA GLY A 536 19.27 16.75 23.70
C GLY A 536 18.86 15.69 22.67
N GLU A 537 17.69 15.07 22.82
CA GLU A 537 17.03 14.24 21.81
C GLU A 537 15.81 14.97 21.24
N VAL A 538 15.65 14.97 19.90
CA VAL A 538 14.46 15.44 19.20
C VAL A 538 13.87 14.26 18.41
N ARG A 539 12.57 14.03 18.53
CA ARG A 539 11.81 13.07 17.72
C ARG A 539 10.59 13.73 17.10
N LEU A 540 10.30 13.36 15.86
CA LEU A 540 9.16 13.84 15.10
C LEU A 540 8.19 12.71 14.78
N TRP A 541 6.91 12.94 15.04
CA TRP A 541 5.80 12.16 14.51
C TRP A 541 5.00 13.00 13.51
N VAL A 542 4.69 12.41 12.36
CA VAL A 542 3.86 13.02 11.31
C VAL A 542 2.61 12.17 11.12
N ASN A 543 1.44 12.79 11.23
CA ASN A 543 0.14 12.14 11.04
C ASN A 543 0.03 10.78 11.79
N GLY A 544 0.52 10.76 13.04
CA GLY A 544 0.38 9.65 13.98
C GLY A 544 1.50 8.60 13.99
N GLY A 545 2.58 8.76 13.22
CA GLY A 545 3.74 7.84 13.25
C GLY A 545 5.07 8.56 13.36
N GLU A 546 6.04 7.96 14.08
CA GLU A 546 7.39 8.52 14.24
C GLU A 546 8.15 8.39 12.91
N VAL A 547 8.66 9.50 12.38
CA VAL A 547 9.33 9.50 11.08
C VAL A 547 10.82 9.77 11.17
N SER A 548 11.28 10.70 12.02
CA SER A 548 12.67 11.16 12.02
C SER A 548 13.08 11.78 13.36
N GLY A 549 14.36 12.15 13.50
CA GLY A 549 14.87 12.80 14.70
C GLY A 549 16.38 12.71 14.86
N GLY A 550 16.86 12.94 16.08
CA GLY A 550 18.25 12.72 16.43
C GLY A 550 18.55 12.96 17.90
N THR A 551 19.77 12.65 18.30
CA THR A 551 20.29 12.81 19.66
C THR A 551 21.52 13.71 19.66
N GLY A 552 22.07 13.99 20.85
CA GLY A 552 23.30 14.77 20.95
C GLY A 552 23.14 16.21 20.47
N CYS A 553 21.92 16.75 20.51
CA CYS A 553 21.65 18.13 20.18
C CYS A 553 22.36 19.05 21.18
N ASP A 554 23.16 19.99 20.66
CA ASP A 554 23.76 21.06 21.46
C ASP A 554 23.60 22.40 20.73
N PRO A 555 22.81 23.35 21.28
CA PRO A 555 22.18 23.30 22.60
C PRO A 555 20.93 22.41 22.69
N ALA A 556 20.62 21.95 23.91
CA ALA A 556 19.39 21.27 24.29
C ALA A 556 18.37 22.21 24.98
N GLU A 557 18.53 23.52 24.79
CA GLU A 557 17.63 24.57 25.28
C GLU A 557 17.71 25.78 24.34
N GLY A 558 16.55 26.40 24.05
CA GLY A 558 16.50 27.59 23.20
C GLY A 558 15.07 27.98 22.83
N TYR A 559 14.92 28.91 21.91
CA TYR A 559 13.60 29.34 21.43
C TYR A 559 12.97 28.30 20.50
N LEU A 560 11.64 28.28 20.44
CA LEU A 560 10.92 27.71 19.30
C LEU A 560 10.71 28.81 18.27
N CYS A 561 10.90 28.51 17.00
CA CYS A 561 10.62 29.45 15.92
C CYS A 561 9.76 28.80 14.84
N LEU A 562 8.78 29.54 14.32
CA LEU A 562 8.07 29.21 13.09
C LEU A 562 8.71 29.98 11.94
N GLU A 563 8.83 29.33 10.79
CA GLU A 563 9.55 29.84 9.64
C GLU A 563 8.64 30.36 8.54
N SER A 564 9.03 31.49 7.98
CA SER A 564 8.50 32.06 6.74
C SER A 564 9.53 31.83 5.64
N GLU A 565 9.28 30.96 4.65
CA GLU A 565 10.25 30.67 3.58
C GLU A 565 9.60 30.48 2.19
N GLY A 566 9.35 31.59 1.49
CA GLY A 566 9.02 31.59 0.06
C GLY A 566 7.58 31.22 -0.31
N SER A 567 6.82 30.56 0.56
CA SER A 567 5.43 30.15 0.28
C SER A 567 4.46 30.43 1.43
N PRO A 568 3.20 30.81 1.13
CA PRO A 568 2.16 30.94 2.14
C PRO A 568 1.88 29.62 2.87
N ILE A 569 1.77 29.70 4.20
CA ILE A 569 1.50 28.57 5.08
C ILE A 569 0.57 28.99 6.22
N ARG A 570 -0.29 28.08 6.64
CA ARG A 570 -1.12 28.23 7.82
C ARG A 570 -0.68 27.27 8.90
N PHE A 571 -0.68 27.75 10.14
CA PHE A 571 -0.51 26.94 11.34
C PHE A 571 -1.76 27.03 12.20
N ARG A 572 -2.11 25.94 12.87
CA ARG A 572 -3.13 25.91 13.91
C ARG A 572 -2.78 24.89 14.97
N ARG A 573 -3.57 24.86 16.05
CA ARG A 573 -3.40 23.90 17.15
C ARG A 573 -1.97 23.87 17.71
N LEU A 574 -1.31 25.04 17.74
CA LEU A 574 0.00 25.21 18.35
C LEU A 574 -0.13 25.00 19.86
N ARG A 575 0.31 23.86 20.37
CA ARG A 575 0.19 23.49 21.79
C ARG A 575 1.49 22.94 22.32
N ILE A 576 1.80 23.27 23.56
CA ILE A 576 3.04 22.84 24.20
C ILE A 576 2.78 22.30 25.60
N ARG A 577 3.54 21.29 25.98
CA ARG A 577 3.66 20.78 27.34
C ARG A 577 5.13 20.80 27.75
N GLU A 578 5.46 21.64 28.73
CA GLU A 578 6.79 21.66 29.34
C GLU A 578 6.95 20.44 30.25
N LEU A 579 8.11 19.81 30.18
CA LEU A 579 8.46 18.63 30.96
C LEU A 579 9.59 18.97 31.95
N PRO A 580 9.64 18.31 33.12
CA PRO A 580 10.72 18.54 34.07
C PRO A 580 12.10 18.23 33.46
N GLY A 581 13.10 19.02 33.86
CA GLY A 581 14.50 18.71 33.62
C GLY A 581 15.01 17.63 34.58
N PRO A 582 16.21 17.06 34.36
CA PRO A 582 16.87 16.27 35.38
C PRO A 582 16.97 17.11 36.66
N GLU A 583 16.43 16.60 37.78
CA GLU A 583 16.54 17.27 39.08
C GLU A 583 18.02 17.58 39.32
N SER A 584 18.31 18.85 39.60
CA SER A 584 19.59 19.20 40.20
C SER A 584 19.65 18.46 41.54
N THR A 585 20.43 17.39 41.62
CA THR A 585 20.84 16.82 42.89
C THR A 585 21.66 17.89 43.61
N GLU A 586 21.01 18.75 44.38
CA GLU A 586 21.66 19.44 45.48
C GLU A 586 22.01 18.38 46.53
N ARG A 587 23.32 18.08 46.63
CA ARG A 587 23.99 17.73 47.87
C ARG A 587 25.36 18.38 47.91
#